data_AF-A0A368G4Y5-F1
#
_entry.id   AF-A0A368G4Y5-F1
#
_cell.length_a   1.000
_cell.length_b   1.000
_cell.length_c   1.000
_cell.angle_alpha   90.00
_cell.angle_beta   90.00
_cell.angle_gamma   90.00
#
_symmetry.space_group_name_H-M   'P 1'
#
loop_
_entity.id
_entity.type
_entity.pdbx_description
1 polymer ?
#
loop_
_entity_poly.entity_id
_entity_poly.type
_entity_poly.pdbx_seq_one_letter_code
_entity_poly.pdbx_strand_id
1 'polypeptide(L)'
;MTTRRGRSQNRDTAKDIILGLAPSGQGPRQPKEGVSTYTPKGSPAHSSHYYYDRRSRSANTSAKTEDPKVERVERVIVDRRPDSSAIHRLQSQLDELKRQNKDLLLAEQAARKRLEANHDALQRRIISSDDGIRLQRLQDYIKQQDASRSEVLSNLSKKGDMDKEKLTEEARRLNEKIGLITAEVTRNTTEGQRKLRDDLFQRCAALEAALKAQGDKSGDLQRDNKRALEERLRSQEQQTESLNKQLLADRAKQKERFQKVNAALAALEHHLELGNNKIDNIMNSEIQTRKLHEKSLLSKITEVEDKLNSYIGNLTKSIDEVKSGKESVKIPSLDVDALRREMEAIAADKNKLSMEGLLKLEEKMTRVQAGTLSWQCLTDLVKRKGMSSASSSSQNGKNSGSRCWFMLRERF
;
A
#
# COMPACT_ATOMS: atom_id res chain seq x y z
N MET A 1 32.29 12.54 -16.98
CA MET A 1 31.24 11.57 -16.64
C MET A 1 30.85 10.80 -17.90
N THR A 2 30.59 9.49 -17.81
CA THR A 2 30.35 8.61 -18.96
C THR A 2 28.86 8.31 -19.19
N THR A 3 28.34 8.69 -20.35
CA THR A 3 26.95 8.44 -20.75
C THR A 3 26.77 6.99 -21.24
N ARG A 4 26.33 6.11 -20.33
CA ARG A 4 26.11 4.68 -20.62
C ARG A 4 24.87 4.52 -21.53
N ARG A 5 25.06 4.13 -22.80
CA ARG A 5 23.95 3.80 -23.71
C ARG A 5 23.08 2.69 -23.09
N GLY A 6 21.83 3.01 -22.80
CA GLY A 6 20.86 2.03 -22.29
C GLY A 6 20.53 0.97 -23.33
N ARG A 7 20.41 -0.30 -22.91
CA ARG A 7 19.77 -1.33 -23.72
C ARG A 7 18.31 -0.95 -23.95
N SER A 8 17.83 -1.09 -25.18
CA SER A 8 16.39 -1.15 -25.46
C SER A 8 15.82 -2.38 -24.76
N GLN A 9 15.21 -2.20 -23.58
CA GLN A 9 14.36 -3.23 -23.00
C GLN A 9 13.04 -3.22 -23.74
N ASN A 10 12.70 -4.35 -24.36
CA ASN A 10 11.36 -4.57 -24.90
C ASN A 10 10.39 -4.57 -23.71
N ARG A 11 9.69 -3.46 -23.52
CA ARG A 11 8.64 -3.35 -22.50
C ARG A 11 7.51 -4.29 -22.88
N ASP A 12 7.12 -5.12 -21.90
CA ASP A 12 6.03 -6.06 -22.04
C ASP A 12 4.71 -5.31 -21.83
N THR A 13 3.98 -5.09 -22.92
CA THR A 13 2.70 -4.38 -22.92
C THR A 13 1.69 -4.99 -21.94
N ALA A 14 1.75 -6.30 -21.68
CA ALA A 14 0.87 -6.95 -20.70
C ALA A 14 1.22 -6.52 -19.26
N LYS A 15 2.52 -6.41 -18.93
CA LYS A 15 2.96 -5.87 -17.63
C LYS A 15 2.62 -4.40 -17.47
N ASP A 16 2.79 -3.59 -18.52
CA ASP A 16 2.45 -2.17 -18.44
C ASP A 16 0.95 -1.96 -18.18
N ILE A 17 0.07 -2.75 -18.80
CA ILE A 17 -1.37 -2.75 -18.52
C ILE A 17 -1.67 -3.17 -17.07
N ILE A 18 -1.06 -4.25 -16.58
CA ILE A 18 -1.25 -4.74 -15.19
C ILE A 18 -0.79 -3.69 -14.16
N LEU A 19 0.21 -2.87 -14.49
CA LEU A 19 0.76 -1.82 -13.63
C LEU A 19 0.08 -0.44 -13.83
N GLY A 20 -1.00 -0.36 -14.64
CA GLY A 20 -1.73 0.89 -14.89
C GLY A 20 -0.95 1.93 -15.71
N LEU A 21 0.09 1.51 -16.44
CA LEU A 21 0.92 2.36 -17.28
C LEU A 21 0.40 2.37 -18.73
N ALA A 22 0.65 3.47 -19.44
CA ALA A 22 0.27 3.59 -20.85
C ALA A 22 0.98 2.49 -21.68
N PRO A 23 0.24 1.72 -22.51
CA PRO A 23 0.80 0.57 -23.22
C PRO A 23 1.86 1.01 -24.24
N SER A 24 3.08 0.46 -24.11
CA SER A 24 4.25 0.89 -24.86
C SER A 24 4.37 0.37 -26.31
N GLY A 25 3.37 -0.36 -26.80
CA GLY A 25 3.35 -0.92 -28.15
C GLY A 25 2.70 0.02 -29.17
N GLN A 26 3.13 -0.04 -30.44
CA GLN A 26 2.33 0.54 -31.53
C GLN A 26 0.97 -0.18 -31.56
N GLY A 27 -0.11 0.59 -31.57
CA GLY A 27 -1.48 0.06 -31.61
C GLY A 27 -1.76 -0.75 -32.89
N PRO A 28 -2.88 -1.50 -32.93
CA PRO A 28 -3.22 -2.35 -34.06
C PRO A 28 -3.22 -1.56 -35.37
N ARG A 29 -2.45 -2.03 -36.35
CA ARG A 29 -2.47 -1.44 -37.70
C ARG A 29 -3.86 -1.64 -38.29
N GLN A 30 -4.43 -0.57 -38.84
CA GLN A 30 -5.73 -0.61 -39.51
C GLN A 30 -5.73 -1.67 -40.63
N PRO A 31 -6.85 -2.38 -40.85
CA PRO A 31 -6.95 -3.34 -41.93
C PRO A 31 -6.78 -2.63 -43.28
N LYS A 32 -5.97 -3.18 -44.18
CA LYS A 32 -5.91 -2.72 -45.57
C LYS A 32 -7.20 -3.10 -46.28
N GLU A 33 -7.85 -2.11 -46.89
CA GLU A 33 -8.99 -2.35 -47.76
C GLU A 33 -8.54 -3.16 -48.99
N GLY A 34 -9.10 -4.35 -49.15
CA GLY A 34 -8.75 -5.28 -50.23
C GLY A 34 -9.62 -5.05 -51.46
N VAL A 35 -9.14 -4.25 -52.41
CA VAL A 35 -9.78 -4.12 -53.74
C VAL A 35 -9.62 -5.43 -54.51
N SER A 36 -10.69 -6.23 -54.58
CA SER A 36 -10.73 -7.50 -55.32
C SER A 36 -11.57 -7.35 -56.58
N THR A 37 -10.95 -6.91 -57.68
CA THR A 37 -11.59 -6.79 -59.00
C THR A 37 -11.60 -8.13 -59.74
N TYR A 38 -12.52 -9.03 -59.35
CA TYR A 38 -12.69 -10.33 -59.99
C TYR A 38 -13.83 -10.29 -61.02
N THR A 39 -13.51 -9.98 -62.29
CA THR A 39 -14.47 -10.05 -63.41
C THR A 39 -14.41 -11.41 -64.09
N PRO A 40 -15.50 -12.22 -64.07
CA PRO A 40 -15.49 -13.54 -64.69
C PRO A 40 -15.57 -13.45 -66.22
N LYS A 41 -14.68 -14.16 -66.92
CA LYS A 41 -14.81 -14.38 -68.38
C LYS A 41 -15.81 -15.51 -68.63
N GLY A 42 -16.96 -15.18 -69.22
CA GLY A 42 -17.94 -16.14 -69.75
C GLY A 42 -17.98 -16.09 -71.28
N SER A 43 -17.80 -17.24 -71.92
CA SER A 43 -17.93 -17.45 -73.38
C SER A 43 -19.28 -18.12 -73.69
N PRO A 44 -19.55 -18.59 -74.93
CA PRO A 44 -19.76 -17.83 -76.16
C PRO A 44 -21.15 -18.11 -76.78
N ALA A 45 -21.57 -17.35 -77.80
CA ALA A 45 -22.80 -17.66 -78.56
C ALA A 45 -22.69 -17.31 -80.06
N HIS A 46 -23.21 -18.23 -80.89
CA HIS A 46 -23.42 -18.15 -82.36
C HIS A 46 -22.13 -18.08 -83.22
N SER A 47 -21.88 -18.90 -84.26
CA SER A 47 -22.73 -19.52 -85.31
C SER A 47 -23.33 -18.47 -86.27
N SER A 48 -23.29 -18.58 -87.61
CA SER A 48 -22.87 -19.62 -88.56
C SER A 48 -21.96 -18.96 -89.64
N HIS A 49 -21.18 -19.60 -90.51
CA HIS A 49 -21.59 -20.53 -91.57
C HIS A 49 -20.33 -21.13 -92.25
N TYR A 50 -20.41 -22.34 -92.81
CA TYR A 50 -19.24 -23.07 -93.35
C TYR A 50 -19.04 -22.91 -94.87
N TYR A 51 -17.81 -23.14 -95.31
CA TYR A 51 -17.38 -23.25 -96.72
C TYR A 51 -18.02 -24.44 -97.46
N TYR A 52 -18.21 -24.31 -98.77
CA TYR A 52 -17.53 -25.04 -99.88
C TYR A 52 -18.21 -24.57 -101.20
N ASP A 53 -17.60 -24.16 -102.31
CA ASP A 53 -16.38 -24.48 -103.08
C ASP A 53 -16.74 -25.15 -104.44
N ARG A 54 -16.75 -24.32 -105.50
CA ARG A 54 -16.04 -24.56 -106.77
C ARG A 54 -16.24 -25.89 -107.53
N ARG A 55 -16.91 -25.83 -108.68
CA ARG A 55 -16.47 -26.56 -109.89
C ARG A 55 -16.92 -25.91 -111.21
N SER A 56 -16.06 -26.01 -112.22
CA SER A 56 -16.26 -25.49 -113.59
C SER A 56 -16.02 -26.59 -114.62
N ARG A 57 -16.78 -26.60 -115.74
CA ARG A 57 -16.46 -27.13 -117.10
C ARG A 57 -17.76 -27.18 -117.95
N SER A 58 -17.85 -26.54 -119.13
CA SER A 58 -17.29 -26.85 -120.47
C SER A 58 -18.09 -27.93 -121.24
N ALA A 59 -18.26 -27.91 -122.57
CA ALA A 59 -18.10 -26.89 -123.63
C ALA A 59 -18.58 -27.47 -124.99
N ASN A 60 -18.78 -26.60 -126.00
CA ASN A 60 -18.99 -26.94 -127.44
C ASN A 60 -20.29 -27.73 -127.74
N THR A 61 -20.82 -27.91 -128.96
CA THR A 61 -20.52 -27.60 -130.39
C THR A 61 -21.91 -27.49 -131.09
N SER A 62 -22.20 -26.96 -132.28
CA SER A 62 -21.62 -26.15 -133.37
C SER A 62 -22.57 -26.27 -134.59
N ALA A 63 -22.40 -25.48 -135.65
CA ALA A 63 -23.17 -25.48 -136.94
C ALA A 63 -24.63 -24.95 -136.84
N LYS A 64 -25.16 -24.08 -137.73
CA LYS A 64 -24.96 -23.70 -139.15
C LYS A 64 -25.80 -24.48 -140.18
N THR A 65 -26.87 -23.82 -140.64
CA THR A 65 -27.41 -23.64 -142.02
C THR A 65 -28.73 -22.88 -141.81
N GLU A 66 -29.01 -21.66 -142.30
CA GLU A 66 -28.90 -21.09 -143.66
C GLU A 66 -29.59 -21.91 -144.74
N ASP A 67 -30.72 -21.40 -145.22
CA ASP A 67 -31.41 -21.78 -146.46
C ASP A 67 -32.08 -20.51 -147.04
N PRO A 68 -32.13 -20.30 -148.38
CA PRO A 68 -32.36 -18.98 -148.97
C PRO A 68 -33.83 -18.66 -149.29
N LYS A 69 -34.13 -17.36 -149.45
CA LYS A 69 -35.40 -16.90 -150.04
C LYS A 69 -35.35 -17.04 -151.57
N VAL A 70 -36.36 -17.70 -152.14
CA VAL A 70 -36.50 -17.92 -153.58
C VAL A 70 -36.94 -16.63 -154.29
N GLU A 71 -36.18 -16.22 -155.30
CA GLU A 71 -36.52 -15.11 -156.19
C GLU A 71 -37.54 -15.53 -157.27
N ARG A 72 -38.48 -14.65 -157.60
CA ARG A 72 -39.70 -14.97 -158.37
C ARG A 72 -39.70 -14.25 -159.71
N VAL A 73 -39.15 -14.89 -160.75
CA VAL A 73 -39.12 -14.36 -162.11
C VAL A 73 -40.37 -14.80 -162.89
N GLU A 74 -41.11 -13.84 -163.43
CA GLU A 74 -42.34 -14.05 -164.22
C GLU A 74 -42.09 -13.82 -165.73
N ARG A 75 -42.98 -14.31 -166.60
CA ARG A 75 -42.74 -14.42 -168.06
C ARG A 75 -43.38 -13.29 -168.88
N VAL A 76 -42.73 -12.90 -169.99
CA VAL A 76 -43.33 -12.11 -171.09
C VAL A 76 -42.93 -12.73 -172.45
N ILE A 77 -43.67 -12.41 -173.53
CA ILE A 77 -43.72 -13.05 -174.87
C ILE A 77 -43.54 -11.95 -175.97
N VAL A 78 -43.18 -12.18 -177.25
CA VAL A 78 -43.19 -13.36 -178.14
C VAL A 78 -41.80 -13.58 -178.82
N ASP A 79 -41.49 -14.08 -180.03
CA ASP A 79 -42.20 -14.41 -181.29
C ASP A 79 -41.45 -15.52 -182.12
N ARG A 80 -42.13 -16.09 -183.12
CA ARG A 80 -41.67 -16.83 -184.33
C ARG A 80 -41.19 -18.30 -184.29
N ARG A 81 -42.10 -19.12 -184.82
CA ARG A 81 -41.97 -20.38 -185.61
C ARG A 81 -41.58 -21.68 -184.88
N PRO A 82 -42.09 -22.85 -185.32
CA PRO A 82 -42.04 -24.08 -184.53
C PRO A 82 -41.17 -25.19 -185.14
N ASP A 83 -40.25 -25.75 -184.34
CA ASP A 83 -39.60 -27.04 -184.62
C ASP A 83 -40.28 -28.17 -183.82
N SER A 84 -40.88 -29.13 -184.53
CA SER A 84 -41.76 -30.16 -183.96
C SER A 84 -41.06 -31.13 -182.98
N SER A 85 -39.73 -31.15 -182.97
CA SER A 85 -38.91 -32.03 -182.13
C SER A 85 -38.77 -31.59 -180.66
N ALA A 86 -39.03 -30.31 -180.35
CA ALA A 86 -38.94 -29.79 -178.99
C ALA A 86 -40.09 -30.24 -178.07
N ILE A 87 -41.31 -30.37 -178.64
CA ILE A 87 -42.54 -30.62 -177.88
C ILE A 87 -42.50 -31.99 -177.17
N HIS A 88 -42.10 -33.06 -177.86
CA HIS A 88 -42.03 -34.39 -177.27
C HIS A 88 -40.99 -34.53 -176.15
N ARG A 89 -39.86 -33.79 -176.20
CA ARG A 89 -38.88 -33.79 -175.10
C ARG A 89 -39.48 -33.21 -173.82
N LEU A 90 -40.19 -32.08 -173.94
CA LEU A 90 -40.85 -31.43 -172.80
C LEU A 90 -42.00 -32.27 -172.24
N GLN A 91 -42.76 -32.96 -173.09
CA GLN A 91 -43.81 -33.90 -172.64
C GLN A 91 -43.21 -35.07 -171.84
N SER A 92 -42.14 -35.70 -172.35
CA SER A 92 -41.49 -36.83 -171.67
C SER A 92 -40.88 -36.41 -170.31
N GLN A 93 -40.30 -35.21 -170.23
CA GLN A 93 -39.82 -34.64 -168.95
C GLN A 93 -40.97 -34.35 -167.97
N LEU A 94 -42.12 -33.89 -168.46
CA LEU A 94 -43.29 -33.59 -167.63
C LEU A 94 -43.86 -34.86 -166.96
N ASP A 95 -43.95 -35.97 -167.69
CA ASP A 95 -44.50 -37.22 -167.16
C ASP A 95 -43.53 -37.95 -166.22
N GLU A 96 -42.22 -37.82 -166.43
CA GLU A 96 -41.23 -38.34 -165.49
C GLU A 96 -41.24 -37.55 -164.15
N LEU A 97 -41.38 -36.22 -164.22
CA LEU A 97 -41.57 -35.37 -163.01
C LEU A 97 -42.88 -35.67 -162.26
N LYS A 98 -43.94 -36.10 -162.96
CA LYS A 98 -45.18 -36.56 -162.32
C LYS A 98 -44.99 -37.87 -161.55
N ARG A 99 -44.18 -38.82 -162.07
CA ARG A 99 -43.83 -40.05 -161.36
C ARG A 99 -43.05 -39.75 -160.08
N GLN A 100 -41.98 -38.96 -160.19
CA GLN A 100 -41.14 -38.58 -159.05
C GLN A 100 -41.93 -37.89 -157.93
N ASN A 101 -42.87 -36.99 -158.26
CA ASN A 101 -43.77 -36.38 -157.27
C ASN A 101 -44.69 -37.40 -156.59
N LYS A 102 -45.21 -38.39 -157.33
CA LYS A 102 -46.09 -39.42 -156.78
C LYS A 102 -45.35 -40.34 -155.80
N ASP A 103 -44.13 -40.72 -156.14
CA ASP A 103 -43.30 -41.60 -155.31
C ASP A 103 -42.78 -40.89 -154.06
N LEU A 104 -42.42 -39.59 -154.17
CA LEU A 104 -42.11 -38.74 -153.02
C LEU A 104 -43.31 -38.61 -152.05
N LEU A 105 -44.52 -38.41 -152.56
CA LEU A 105 -45.73 -38.32 -151.74
C LEU A 105 -46.01 -39.64 -150.98
N LEU A 106 -45.79 -40.79 -151.63
CA LEU A 106 -45.91 -42.10 -150.99
C LEU A 106 -44.83 -42.32 -149.93
N ALA A 107 -43.59 -41.91 -150.20
CA ALA A 107 -42.50 -41.97 -149.23
C ALA A 107 -42.77 -41.09 -148.00
N GLU A 108 -43.34 -39.89 -148.19
CA GLU A 108 -43.71 -39.00 -147.10
C GLU A 108 -44.83 -39.60 -146.22
N GLN A 109 -45.88 -40.16 -146.82
CA GLN A 109 -46.95 -40.84 -146.08
C GLN A 109 -46.44 -42.06 -145.31
N ALA A 110 -45.47 -42.81 -145.86
CA ALA A 110 -44.82 -43.92 -145.16
C ALA A 110 -43.94 -43.44 -143.99
N ALA A 111 -43.28 -42.29 -144.12
CA ALA A 111 -42.49 -41.68 -143.05
C ALA A 111 -43.38 -41.20 -141.89
N ARG A 112 -44.49 -40.51 -142.17
CA ARG A 112 -45.44 -40.04 -141.14
C ARG A 112 -45.97 -41.21 -140.29
N LYS A 113 -46.40 -42.32 -140.90
CA LYS A 113 -46.88 -43.51 -140.18
C LYS A 113 -45.82 -44.15 -139.27
N ARG A 114 -44.53 -44.07 -139.61
CA ARG A 114 -43.43 -44.57 -138.76
C ARG A 114 -43.16 -43.67 -137.54
N LEU A 115 -43.35 -42.36 -137.67
CA LEU A 115 -43.24 -41.43 -136.54
C LEU A 115 -44.39 -41.60 -135.55
N GLU A 116 -45.62 -41.71 -136.07
CA GLU A 116 -46.83 -41.94 -135.28
C GLU A 116 -46.71 -43.23 -134.45
N ALA A 117 -46.37 -44.36 -135.08
CA ALA A 117 -46.16 -45.63 -134.38
C ALA A 117 -45.05 -45.60 -133.31
N ASN A 118 -43.98 -44.81 -133.51
CA ASN A 118 -42.93 -44.62 -132.49
C ASN A 118 -43.41 -43.78 -131.29
N HIS A 119 -44.22 -42.75 -131.53
CA HIS A 119 -44.83 -41.97 -130.45
C HIS A 119 -45.76 -42.84 -129.59
N ASP A 120 -46.57 -43.66 -130.26
CA ASP A 120 -47.50 -44.62 -129.66
C ASP A 120 -46.79 -45.76 -128.88
N ALA A 121 -45.55 -46.08 -129.25
CA ALA A 121 -44.70 -47.01 -128.50
C ALA A 121 -44.06 -46.34 -127.26
N LEU A 122 -43.65 -45.08 -127.38
CA LEU A 122 -43.06 -44.30 -126.28
C LEU A 122 -44.08 -43.99 -125.17
N GLN A 123 -45.29 -43.54 -125.51
CA GLN A 123 -46.32 -43.27 -124.52
C GLN A 123 -46.67 -44.52 -123.69
N ARG A 124 -46.86 -45.67 -124.36
CA ARG A 124 -47.11 -46.95 -123.67
C ARG A 124 -45.98 -47.31 -122.70
N ARG A 125 -44.71 -47.07 -123.06
CA ARG A 125 -43.55 -47.35 -122.21
C ARG A 125 -43.45 -46.46 -120.97
N ILE A 126 -43.96 -45.22 -121.05
CA ILE A 126 -44.01 -44.27 -119.92
C ILE A 126 -45.18 -44.60 -118.99
N ILE A 127 -46.31 -45.04 -119.53
CA ILE A 127 -47.50 -45.42 -118.75
C ILE A 127 -47.32 -46.80 -118.09
N SER A 128 -46.51 -47.68 -118.68
CA SER A 128 -46.25 -49.05 -118.18
C SER A 128 -44.98 -49.20 -117.33
N SER A 129 -44.33 -48.12 -116.87
CA SER A 129 -43.15 -48.23 -116.01
C SER A 129 -43.54 -48.35 -114.53
N ASP A 130 -43.19 -49.48 -113.93
CA ASP A 130 -43.43 -49.81 -112.50
C ASP A 130 -42.74 -48.83 -111.53
N ASP A 131 -41.81 -48.02 -112.05
CA ASP A 131 -41.15 -46.92 -111.37
C ASP A 131 -42.13 -45.91 -110.73
N GLY A 132 -43.30 -45.67 -111.33
CA GLY A 132 -44.31 -44.76 -110.78
C GLY A 132 -44.90 -45.26 -109.45
N ILE A 133 -45.25 -46.55 -109.38
CA ILE A 133 -45.77 -47.20 -108.17
C ILE A 133 -44.66 -47.28 -107.11
N ARG A 134 -43.42 -47.54 -107.54
CA ARG A 134 -42.24 -47.59 -106.67
C ARG A 134 -41.91 -46.21 -106.07
N LEU A 135 -41.99 -45.14 -106.87
CA LEU A 135 -41.85 -43.75 -106.41
C LEU A 135 -42.93 -43.38 -105.40
N GLN A 136 -44.19 -43.73 -105.64
CA GLN A 136 -45.28 -43.46 -104.71
C GLN A 136 -45.03 -44.13 -103.35
N ARG A 137 -44.67 -45.43 -103.33
CA ARG A 137 -44.34 -46.15 -102.09
C ARG A 137 -43.14 -45.53 -101.37
N LEU A 138 -42.10 -45.11 -102.07
CA LEU A 138 -40.97 -44.40 -101.47
C LEU A 138 -41.37 -43.05 -100.88
N GLN A 139 -42.24 -42.29 -101.56
CA GLN A 139 -42.75 -41.02 -101.07
C GLN A 139 -43.61 -41.22 -99.80
N ASP A 140 -44.40 -42.29 -99.73
CA ASP A 140 -45.24 -42.59 -98.57
C ASP A 140 -44.41 -43.13 -97.38
N TYR A 141 -43.34 -43.89 -97.63
CA TYR A 141 -42.33 -44.20 -96.61
C TYR A 141 -41.64 -42.94 -96.07
N ILE A 142 -41.28 -41.98 -96.93
CA ILE A 142 -40.71 -40.68 -96.50
C ILE A 142 -41.70 -39.91 -95.64
N LYS A 143 -42.98 -39.79 -96.05
CA LYS A 143 -44.03 -39.16 -95.24
C LYS A 143 -44.20 -39.84 -93.88
N GLN A 144 -44.17 -41.18 -93.83
CA GLN A 144 -44.26 -41.93 -92.57
C GLN A 144 -43.02 -41.72 -91.69
N GLN A 145 -41.83 -41.67 -92.28
CA GLN A 145 -40.58 -41.40 -91.56
C GLN A 145 -40.54 -39.97 -91.02
N ASP A 146 -40.97 -38.97 -91.79
CA ASP A 146 -41.07 -37.59 -91.34
C ASP A 146 -42.17 -37.38 -90.29
N ALA A 147 -43.30 -38.08 -90.40
CA ALA A 147 -44.33 -38.10 -89.36
C ALA A 147 -43.80 -38.69 -88.04
N SER A 148 -43.16 -39.85 -88.08
CA SER A 148 -42.54 -40.49 -86.91
C SER A 148 -41.41 -39.64 -86.32
N ARG A 149 -40.57 -39.01 -87.17
CA ARG A 149 -39.54 -38.06 -86.75
C ARG A 149 -40.13 -36.83 -86.08
N SER A 150 -41.23 -36.29 -86.62
CA SER A 150 -41.94 -35.13 -86.06
C SER A 150 -42.59 -35.47 -84.72
N GLU A 151 -43.17 -36.67 -84.59
CA GLU A 151 -43.69 -37.19 -83.31
C GLU A 151 -42.56 -37.34 -82.27
N VAL A 152 -41.44 -37.96 -82.63
CA VAL A 152 -40.27 -38.09 -81.75
C VAL A 152 -39.73 -36.73 -81.33
N LEU A 153 -39.63 -35.76 -82.25
CA LEU A 153 -39.22 -34.39 -81.94
C LEU A 153 -40.23 -33.67 -81.02
N SER A 154 -41.54 -33.85 -81.24
CA SER A 154 -42.59 -33.29 -80.38
C SER A 154 -42.52 -33.87 -78.97
N ASN A 155 -42.33 -35.19 -78.85
CA ASN A 155 -42.24 -35.88 -77.57
C ASN A 155 -40.93 -35.56 -76.83
N LEU A 156 -39.81 -35.38 -77.55
CA LEU A 156 -38.56 -34.90 -76.99
C LEU A 156 -38.65 -33.44 -76.52
N SER A 157 -39.32 -32.55 -77.27
CA SER A 157 -39.58 -31.18 -76.83
C SER A 157 -40.41 -31.17 -75.55
N LYS A 158 -41.62 -31.77 -75.58
CA LYS A 158 -42.52 -31.85 -74.42
C LYS A 158 -41.82 -32.42 -73.18
N LYS A 159 -41.02 -33.48 -73.34
CA LYS A 159 -40.23 -34.05 -72.24
C LYS A 159 -39.15 -33.08 -71.76
N GLY A 160 -38.41 -32.44 -72.67
CA GLY A 160 -37.40 -31.44 -72.33
C GLY A 160 -37.99 -30.25 -71.58
N ASP A 161 -39.17 -29.77 -72.00
CA ASP A 161 -39.92 -28.70 -71.35
C ASP A 161 -40.41 -29.13 -69.95
N MET A 162 -40.98 -30.33 -69.80
CA MET A 162 -41.39 -30.88 -68.49
C MET A 162 -40.21 -31.13 -67.54
N ASP A 163 -39.09 -31.66 -68.02
CA ASP A 163 -37.93 -31.94 -67.17
C ASP A 163 -37.20 -30.63 -66.79
N LYS A 164 -37.22 -29.62 -67.67
CA LYS A 164 -36.83 -28.24 -67.36
C LYS A 164 -37.74 -27.60 -66.31
N GLU A 165 -39.06 -27.76 -66.44
CA GLU A 165 -40.04 -27.23 -65.48
C GLU A 165 -39.81 -27.82 -64.07
N LYS A 166 -39.65 -29.14 -63.96
CA LYS A 166 -39.30 -29.83 -62.71
C LYS A 166 -38.00 -29.30 -62.11
N LEU A 167 -36.95 -29.13 -62.92
CA LEU A 167 -35.67 -28.57 -62.46
C LEU A 167 -35.81 -27.12 -61.98
N THR A 168 -36.65 -26.30 -62.63
CA THR A 168 -36.93 -24.94 -62.15
C THR A 168 -37.72 -24.92 -60.86
N GLU A 169 -38.70 -25.81 -60.67
CA GLU A 169 -39.47 -25.91 -59.42
C GLU A 169 -38.64 -26.50 -58.27
N GLU A 170 -37.79 -27.49 -58.54
CA GLU A 170 -36.84 -28.01 -57.55
C GLU A 170 -35.82 -26.93 -57.15
N ALA A 171 -35.28 -26.16 -58.12
CA ALA A 171 -34.44 -25.01 -57.82
C ALA A 171 -35.17 -23.92 -57.02
N ARG A 172 -36.45 -23.65 -57.32
CA ARG A 172 -37.31 -22.71 -56.56
C ARG A 172 -37.46 -23.18 -55.12
N ARG A 173 -37.83 -24.45 -54.90
CA ARG A 173 -38.00 -25.09 -53.60
C ARG A 173 -36.70 -25.19 -52.79
N LEU A 174 -35.57 -25.43 -53.45
CA LEU A 174 -34.25 -25.42 -52.81
C LEU A 174 -33.87 -24.01 -52.36
N ASN A 175 -34.13 -22.98 -53.17
CA ASN A 175 -33.92 -21.58 -52.79
C ASN A 175 -34.82 -21.15 -51.62
N GLU A 176 -36.10 -21.56 -51.59
CA GLU A 176 -36.99 -21.37 -50.43
C GLU A 176 -36.43 -22.03 -49.16
N LYS A 177 -35.97 -23.28 -49.26
CA LYS A 177 -35.38 -24.02 -48.13
C LYS A 177 -34.07 -23.37 -47.64
N ILE A 178 -33.22 -22.89 -48.55
CA ILE A 178 -32.02 -22.12 -48.22
C ILE A 178 -32.40 -20.84 -47.48
N GLY A 179 -33.37 -20.07 -48.00
CA GLY A 179 -33.86 -18.84 -47.37
C GLY A 179 -34.37 -19.05 -45.93
N LEU A 180 -35.15 -20.12 -45.71
CA LEU A 180 -35.62 -20.49 -44.36
C LEU A 180 -34.46 -20.87 -43.42
N ILE A 181 -33.50 -21.68 -43.88
CA ILE A 181 -32.33 -22.07 -43.07
C ILE A 181 -31.45 -20.85 -42.77
N THR A 182 -31.22 -19.97 -43.74
CA THR A 182 -30.46 -18.72 -43.54
C THR A 182 -31.17 -17.82 -42.51
N ALA A 183 -32.48 -17.61 -42.65
CA ALA A 183 -33.25 -16.80 -41.70
C ALA A 183 -33.18 -17.37 -40.27
N GLU A 184 -33.31 -18.68 -40.11
CA GLU A 184 -33.24 -19.35 -38.80
C GLU A 184 -31.83 -19.32 -38.19
N VAL A 185 -30.78 -19.49 -39.00
CA VAL A 185 -29.39 -19.34 -38.54
C VAL A 185 -29.10 -17.89 -38.14
N THR A 186 -29.55 -16.90 -38.91
CA THR A 186 -29.42 -15.47 -38.54
C THR A 186 -30.21 -15.15 -37.27
N ARG A 187 -31.42 -15.70 -37.11
CA ARG A 187 -32.22 -15.55 -35.89
C ARG A 187 -31.50 -16.12 -34.68
N ASN A 188 -31.09 -17.39 -34.70
CA ASN A 188 -30.42 -18.01 -33.57
C ASN A 188 -29.08 -17.34 -33.23
N THR A 189 -28.34 -16.87 -34.25
CA THR A 189 -27.09 -16.13 -34.05
C THR A 189 -27.35 -14.78 -33.35
N THR A 190 -28.34 -14.02 -33.80
CA THR A 190 -28.66 -12.70 -33.21
C THR A 190 -29.30 -12.82 -31.83
N GLU A 191 -30.15 -13.82 -31.60
CA GLU A 191 -30.75 -14.10 -30.30
C GLU A 191 -29.71 -14.61 -29.29
N GLY A 192 -28.81 -15.49 -29.71
CA GLY A 192 -27.68 -15.97 -28.90
C GLY A 192 -26.68 -14.85 -28.55
N GLN A 193 -26.32 -14.00 -29.51
CA GLN A 193 -25.51 -12.81 -29.25
C GLN A 193 -26.20 -11.83 -28.30
N ARG A 194 -27.52 -11.65 -28.41
CA ARG A 194 -28.28 -10.81 -27.48
C ARG A 194 -28.24 -11.39 -26.06
N LYS A 195 -28.61 -12.66 -25.88
CA LYS A 195 -28.57 -13.35 -24.58
C LYS A 195 -27.17 -13.25 -23.94
N LEU A 196 -26.11 -13.49 -24.71
CA LEU A 196 -24.73 -13.36 -24.22
C LEU A 196 -24.39 -11.92 -23.77
N ARG A 197 -24.82 -10.88 -24.50
CA ARG A 197 -24.61 -9.49 -24.06
C ARG A 197 -25.42 -9.16 -22.81
N ASP A 198 -26.69 -9.58 -22.76
CA ASP A 198 -27.60 -9.30 -21.65
C ASP A 198 -27.10 -10.00 -20.36
N ASP A 199 -26.61 -11.25 -20.46
CA ASP A 199 -25.95 -12.00 -19.38
C ASP A 199 -24.63 -11.33 -18.91
N LEU A 200 -23.78 -10.90 -19.85
CA LEU A 200 -22.52 -10.22 -19.52
C LEU A 200 -22.79 -8.88 -18.82
N PHE A 201 -23.78 -8.11 -19.29
CA PHE A 201 -24.15 -6.84 -18.68
C PHE A 201 -24.69 -7.02 -17.26
N GLN A 202 -25.54 -8.03 -17.01
CA GLN A 202 -25.99 -8.40 -15.67
C GLN A 202 -24.83 -8.79 -14.75
N ARG A 203 -23.86 -9.57 -15.25
CA ARG A 203 -22.67 -9.96 -14.48
C ARG A 203 -21.78 -8.76 -14.14
N CYS A 204 -21.58 -7.83 -15.07
CA CYS A 204 -20.85 -6.59 -14.82
C CYS A 204 -21.55 -5.74 -13.75
N ALA A 205 -22.85 -5.49 -13.88
CA ALA A 205 -23.63 -4.72 -12.90
C ALA A 205 -23.62 -5.37 -11.50
N ALA A 206 -23.69 -6.71 -11.42
CA ALA A 206 -23.59 -7.44 -10.15
C ALA A 206 -22.18 -7.33 -9.52
N LEU A 207 -21.12 -7.39 -10.34
CA LEU A 207 -19.74 -7.20 -9.87
C LEU A 207 -19.47 -5.76 -9.42
N GLU A 208 -19.96 -4.75 -10.15
CA GLU A 208 -19.87 -3.34 -9.76
C GLU A 208 -20.60 -3.08 -8.44
N ALA A 209 -21.82 -3.63 -8.27
CA ALA A 209 -22.56 -3.54 -7.02
C ALA A 209 -21.83 -4.24 -5.85
N ALA A 210 -21.24 -5.41 -6.09
CA ALA A 210 -20.47 -6.14 -5.09
C ALA A 210 -19.18 -5.40 -4.68
N LEU A 211 -18.43 -4.87 -5.65
CA LEU A 211 -17.23 -4.06 -5.41
C LEU A 211 -17.55 -2.77 -4.65
N LYS A 212 -18.66 -2.09 -5.00
CA LYS A 212 -19.14 -0.92 -4.27
C LYS A 212 -19.49 -1.28 -2.82
N ALA A 213 -20.30 -2.32 -2.61
CA ALA A 213 -20.68 -2.78 -1.27
C ALA A 213 -19.48 -3.27 -0.43
N GLN A 214 -18.43 -3.80 -1.07
CA GLN A 214 -17.16 -4.13 -0.42
C GLN A 214 -16.38 -2.85 -0.03
N GLY A 215 -16.35 -1.84 -0.91
CA GLY A 215 -15.76 -0.53 -0.65
C GLY A 215 -16.45 0.19 0.52
N ASP A 216 -17.79 0.23 0.53
CA ASP A 216 -18.59 0.82 1.60
C ASP A 216 -18.31 0.13 2.95
N LYS A 217 -18.37 -1.22 3.00
CA LYS A 217 -18.02 -2.00 4.21
C LYS A 217 -16.59 -1.79 4.68
N SER A 218 -15.63 -1.67 3.76
CA SER A 218 -14.23 -1.36 4.09
C SER A 218 -14.10 0.04 4.70
N GLY A 219 -14.83 1.02 4.14
CA GLY A 219 -14.91 2.37 4.68
C GLY A 219 -15.52 2.44 6.08
N ASP A 220 -16.59 1.69 6.35
CA ASP A 220 -17.19 1.61 7.69
C ASP A 220 -16.26 0.94 8.70
N LEU A 221 -15.63 -0.19 8.35
CA LEU A 221 -14.60 -0.81 9.19
C LEU A 221 -13.43 0.14 9.49
N GLN A 222 -13.02 0.99 8.53
CA GLN A 222 -12.00 2.01 8.78
C GLN A 222 -12.48 3.14 9.71
N ARG A 223 -13.74 3.58 9.57
CA ARG A 223 -14.36 4.60 10.44
C ARG A 223 -14.47 4.11 11.89
N ASP A 224 -14.91 2.87 12.08
CA ASP A 224 -15.11 2.30 13.43
C ASP A 224 -13.81 1.91 14.11
N ASN A 225 -12.83 1.36 13.38
CA ASN A 225 -11.47 1.19 13.90
C ASN A 225 -10.84 2.54 14.29
N LYS A 226 -11.04 3.60 13.49
CA LYS A 226 -10.58 4.95 13.83
C LYS A 226 -11.23 5.46 15.12
N ARG A 227 -12.56 5.36 15.25
CA ARG A 227 -13.31 5.75 16.46
C ARG A 227 -12.80 5.02 17.70
N ALA A 228 -12.63 3.70 17.63
CA ALA A 228 -12.15 2.88 18.74
C ALA A 228 -10.71 3.25 19.17
N LEU A 229 -9.84 3.61 18.22
CA LEU A 229 -8.49 4.10 18.52
C LEU A 229 -8.51 5.51 19.13
N GLU A 230 -9.35 6.42 18.64
CA GLU A 230 -9.53 7.76 19.22
C GLU A 230 -10.11 7.71 20.64
N GLU A 231 -11.08 6.82 20.91
CA GLU A 231 -11.64 6.60 22.24
C GLU A 231 -10.62 5.99 23.21
N ARG A 232 -9.86 4.98 22.76
CA ARG A 232 -8.77 4.39 23.55
C ARG A 232 -7.68 5.43 23.88
N LEU A 233 -7.33 6.30 22.93
CA LEU A 233 -6.37 7.38 23.14
C LEU A 233 -6.88 8.37 24.21
N ARG A 234 -8.12 8.85 24.10
CA ARG A 234 -8.75 9.73 25.10
C ARG A 234 -8.79 9.12 26.50
N SER A 235 -9.08 7.82 26.60
CA SER A 235 -9.06 7.09 27.88
C SER A 235 -7.65 7.08 28.49
N GLN A 236 -6.63 6.83 27.67
CA GLN A 236 -5.22 6.87 28.11
C GLN A 236 -4.75 8.28 28.48
N GLU A 237 -5.20 9.32 27.76
CA GLU A 237 -4.95 10.73 28.09
C GLU A 237 -5.57 11.09 29.45
N GLN A 238 -6.84 10.73 29.69
CA GLN A 238 -7.53 10.96 30.97
C GLN A 238 -6.85 10.22 32.15
N GLN A 239 -6.43 8.97 31.95
CA GLN A 239 -5.65 8.23 32.95
C GLN A 239 -4.31 8.92 33.26
N THR A 240 -3.61 9.41 32.23
CA THR A 240 -2.34 10.12 32.38
C THR A 240 -2.52 11.46 33.11
N GLU A 241 -3.58 12.20 32.80
CA GLU A 241 -3.91 13.46 33.47
C GLU A 241 -4.29 13.23 34.94
N SER A 242 -5.05 12.15 35.23
CA SER A 242 -5.41 11.75 36.60
C SER A 242 -4.17 11.38 37.44
N LEU A 243 -3.25 10.58 36.88
CA LEU A 243 -1.99 10.22 37.54
C LEU A 243 -1.10 11.46 37.79
N ASN A 244 -1.05 12.40 36.84
CA ASN A 244 -0.31 13.65 37.00
C ASN A 244 -0.92 14.54 38.11
N LYS A 245 -2.25 14.66 38.16
CA LYS A 245 -2.98 15.36 39.24
C LYS A 245 -2.68 14.73 40.61
N GLN A 246 -2.67 13.40 40.70
CA GLN A 246 -2.32 12.69 41.93
C GLN A 246 -0.86 12.94 42.35
N LEU A 247 0.10 12.84 41.42
CA LEU A 247 1.52 13.09 41.67
C LEU A 247 1.75 14.52 42.20
N LEU A 248 1.12 15.52 41.58
CA LEU A 248 1.18 16.91 42.04
C LEU A 248 0.58 17.10 43.45
N ALA A 249 -0.56 16.46 43.73
CA ALA A 249 -1.18 16.52 45.05
C ALA A 249 -0.32 15.84 46.14
N ASP A 250 0.28 14.69 45.86
CA ASP A 250 1.15 14.00 46.82
C ASP A 250 2.49 14.72 47.01
N ARG A 251 3.04 15.34 45.96
CA ARG A 251 4.20 16.25 46.06
C ARG A 251 3.90 17.48 46.93
N ALA A 252 2.68 18.02 46.87
CA ALA A 252 2.24 19.11 47.74
C ALA A 252 2.15 18.67 49.20
N LYS A 253 1.52 17.51 49.49
CA LYS A 253 1.47 16.92 50.84
C LYS A 253 2.86 16.64 51.40
N GLN A 254 3.78 16.14 50.57
CA GLN A 254 5.18 15.93 50.98
C GLN A 254 5.88 17.25 51.32
N LYS A 255 5.73 18.30 50.50
CA LYS A 255 6.27 19.64 50.79
C LYS A 255 5.75 20.19 52.11
N GLU A 256 4.45 20.06 52.37
CA GLU A 256 3.82 20.48 53.63
C GLU A 256 4.39 19.71 54.84
N ARG A 257 4.57 18.39 54.72
CA ARG A 257 5.21 17.55 55.75
C ARG A 257 6.66 17.99 56.02
N PHE A 258 7.46 18.24 54.99
CA PHE A 258 8.82 18.77 55.14
C PHE A 258 8.83 20.15 55.81
N GLN A 259 7.90 21.04 55.47
CA GLN A 259 7.78 22.35 56.13
C GLN A 259 7.45 22.21 57.63
N LYS A 260 6.56 21.27 58.00
CA LYS A 260 6.24 20.97 59.41
C LYS A 260 7.43 20.37 60.16
N VAL A 261 8.20 19.46 59.55
CA VAL A 261 9.43 18.90 60.13
C VAL A 261 10.48 19.99 60.35
N ASN A 262 10.73 20.84 59.35
CA ASN A 262 11.72 21.92 59.46
C ASN A 262 11.32 22.95 60.54
N ALA A 263 10.02 23.28 60.66
CA ALA A 263 9.53 24.15 61.73
C ALA A 263 9.70 23.52 63.13
N ALA A 264 9.48 22.21 63.26
CA ALA A 264 9.70 21.47 64.50
C ALA A 264 11.19 21.39 64.87
N LEU A 265 12.08 21.21 63.89
CA LEU A 265 13.54 21.23 64.09
C LEU A 265 14.01 22.61 64.57
N ALA A 266 13.62 23.69 63.89
CA ALA A 266 13.98 25.06 64.32
C ALA A 266 13.45 25.39 65.73
N ALA A 267 12.26 24.90 66.10
CA ALA A 267 11.74 25.03 67.45
C ALA A 267 12.56 24.24 68.49
N LEU A 268 13.03 23.03 68.15
CA LEU A 268 13.91 22.23 69.01
C LEU A 268 15.30 22.87 69.18
N GLU A 269 15.89 23.39 68.10
CA GLU A 269 17.16 24.12 68.11
C GLU A 269 17.10 25.32 69.06
N HIS A 270 16.06 26.17 68.92
CA HIS A 270 15.81 27.29 69.82
C HIS A 270 15.52 26.85 71.27
N HIS A 271 14.84 25.73 71.49
CA HIS A 271 14.63 25.18 72.83
C HIS A 271 15.94 24.68 73.48
N LEU A 272 16.87 24.12 72.72
CA LEU A 272 18.20 23.73 73.19
C LEU A 272 19.07 24.95 73.48
N GLU A 273 19.03 25.98 72.63
CA GLU A 273 19.71 27.25 72.86
C GLU A 273 19.21 27.96 74.13
N LEU A 274 17.88 28.03 74.33
CA LEU A 274 17.29 28.52 75.58
C LEU A 274 17.63 27.63 76.79
N GLY A 275 17.84 26.33 76.57
CA GLY A 275 18.29 25.38 77.59
C GLY A 275 19.71 25.70 78.06
N ASN A 276 20.66 25.80 77.12
CA ASN A 276 22.05 26.16 77.38
C ASN A 276 22.14 27.51 78.07
N ASN A 277 21.49 28.55 77.52
CA ASN A 277 21.46 29.88 78.13
C ASN A 277 20.93 29.88 79.57
N LYS A 278 19.96 29.00 79.91
CA LYS A 278 19.50 28.84 81.30
C LYS A 278 20.52 28.13 82.18
N ILE A 279 21.16 27.07 81.68
CA ILE A 279 22.22 26.34 82.38
C ILE A 279 23.40 27.27 82.68
N ASP A 280 23.85 28.07 81.70
CA ASP A 280 24.92 29.03 81.87
C ASP A 280 24.56 30.15 82.87
N ASN A 281 23.34 30.67 82.83
CA ASN A 281 22.88 31.65 83.83
C ASN A 281 22.84 31.06 85.25
N ILE A 282 22.33 29.83 85.41
CA ILE A 282 22.30 29.13 86.70
C ILE A 282 23.73 28.87 87.19
N MET A 283 24.60 28.30 86.34
CA MET A 283 25.99 27.99 86.66
C MET A 283 26.78 29.26 87.04
N ASN A 284 26.61 30.35 86.30
CA ASN A 284 27.23 31.63 86.66
C ASN A 284 26.69 32.18 87.98
N SER A 285 25.38 32.10 88.25
CA SER A 285 24.80 32.55 89.52
C SER A 285 25.32 31.72 90.72
N GLU A 286 25.49 30.42 90.55
CA GLU A 286 26.05 29.50 91.54
C GLU A 286 27.55 29.79 91.79
N ILE A 287 28.32 30.01 90.73
CA ILE A 287 29.74 30.42 90.82
C ILE A 287 29.89 31.75 91.57
N GLN A 288 29.04 32.74 91.30
CA GLN A 288 29.08 34.02 92.01
C GLN A 288 28.63 33.88 93.48
N THR A 289 27.60 33.07 93.74
CA THR A 289 27.13 32.78 95.10
C THR A 289 28.22 32.10 95.95
N ARG A 290 28.92 31.11 95.38
CA ARG A 290 30.10 30.48 96.01
C ARG A 290 31.23 31.49 96.26
N LYS A 291 31.56 32.34 95.28
CA LYS A 291 32.58 33.41 95.44
C LYS A 291 32.23 34.40 96.56
N LEU A 292 30.95 34.74 96.73
CA LEU A 292 30.50 35.61 97.82
C LEU A 292 30.57 34.92 99.19
N HIS A 293 30.17 33.65 99.28
CA HIS A 293 30.36 32.85 100.50
C HIS A 293 31.84 32.69 100.85
N GLU A 294 32.70 32.38 99.88
CA GLU A 294 34.14 32.29 100.07
C GLU A 294 34.74 33.60 100.57
N LYS A 295 34.40 34.74 99.94
CA LYS A 295 34.84 36.05 100.41
C LYS A 295 34.37 36.35 101.84
N SER A 296 33.15 35.96 102.20
CA SER A 296 32.63 36.14 103.56
C SER A 296 33.39 35.29 104.59
N LEU A 297 33.67 34.01 104.29
CA LEU A 297 34.43 33.12 105.16
C LEU A 297 35.89 33.59 105.31
N LEU A 298 36.53 34.01 104.21
CA LEU A 298 37.88 34.56 104.21
C LEU A 298 37.99 35.93 104.91
N SER A 299 36.89 36.67 105.07
CA SER A 299 36.79 37.85 105.94
C SER A 299 36.70 37.45 107.40
N LYS A 300 35.72 36.61 107.78
CA LYS A 300 35.49 36.15 109.16
C LYS A 300 36.76 35.58 109.80
N ILE A 301 37.53 34.79 109.06
CA ILE A 301 38.77 34.23 109.59
C ILE A 301 39.87 35.29 109.80
N THR A 302 39.91 36.38 109.01
CA THR A 302 40.82 37.49 109.27
C THR A 302 40.33 38.38 110.40
N GLU A 303 39.02 38.56 110.57
CA GLU A 303 38.47 39.17 111.79
C GLU A 303 38.85 38.35 113.04
N VAL A 304 38.94 37.02 112.94
CA VAL A 304 39.48 36.13 113.98
C VAL A 304 41.01 36.27 114.15
N GLU A 305 41.79 36.30 113.05
CA GLU A 305 43.24 36.57 113.08
C GLU A 305 43.52 37.90 113.79
N ASP A 306 42.81 38.98 113.45
CA ASP A 306 43.00 40.33 113.98
C ASP A 306 42.58 40.44 115.46
N LYS A 307 41.46 39.82 115.86
CA LYS A 307 41.07 39.68 117.28
C LYS A 307 42.19 39.00 118.08
N LEU A 308 42.72 37.89 117.58
CA LEU A 308 43.77 37.12 118.25
C LEU A 308 45.11 37.88 118.26
N ASN A 309 45.51 38.51 117.16
CA ASN A 309 46.73 39.31 117.05
C ASN A 309 46.69 40.53 117.98
N SER A 310 45.55 41.23 118.04
CA SER A 310 45.31 42.31 119.00
C SER A 310 45.42 41.82 120.44
N TYR A 311 44.82 40.67 120.75
CA TYR A 311 44.91 40.05 122.07
C TYR A 311 46.34 39.65 122.45
N ILE A 312 47.08 38.97 121.56
CA ILE A 312 48.48 38.58 121.77
C ILE A 312 49.37 39.82 121.91
N GLY A 313 49.16 40.86 121.11
CA GLY A 313 49.90 42.13 121.22
C GLY A 313 49.65 42.84 122.55
N ASN A 314 48.42 42.85 123.04
CA ASN A 314 48.09 43.44 124.34
C ASN A 314 48.60 42.57 125.51
N LEU A 315 48.52 41.24 125.41
CA LEU A 315 49.13 40.34 126.39
C LEU A 315 50.66 40.47 126.42
N THR A 316 51.31 40.66 125.27
CA THR A 316 52.76 40.89 125.19
C THR A 316 53.14 42.17 125.91
N LYS A 317 52.41 43.27 125.68
CA LYS A 317 52.60 44.52 126.46
C LYS A 317 52.44 44.28 127.96
N SER A 318 51.37 43.60 128.40
CA SER A 318 51.18 43.27 129.82
C SER A 318 52.31 42.40 130.39
N ILE A 319 52.82 41.44 129.61
CA ILE A 319 53.96 40.61 130.00
C ILE A 319 55.24 41.47 130.15
N ASP A 320 55.46 42.44 129.28
CA ASP A 320 56.60 43.35 129.36
C ASP A 320 56.45 44.37 130.51
N GLU A 321 55.24 44.82 130.82
CA GLU A 321 54.96 45.64 132.02
C GLU A 321 55.21 44.87 133.33
N VAL A 322 54.88 43.57 133.37
CA VAL A 322 55.22 42.67 134.49
C VAL A 322 56.74 42.46 134.56
N LYS A 323 57.43 42.26 133.43
CA LYS A 323 58.91 42.20 133.40
C LYS A 323 59.55 43.50 133.89
N SER A 324 58.93 44.66 133.66
CA SER A 324 59.40 45.97 134.14
C SER A 324 59.03 46.28 135.60
N GLY A 325 58.47 45.33 136.35
CA GLY A 325 58.22 45.47 137.78
C GLY A 325 56.96 46.23 138.17
N LYS A 326 55.96 46.38 137.28
CA LYS A 326 54.64 46.90 137.68
C LYS A 326 53.84 45.78 138.36
N GLU A 327 53.45 45.96 139.62
CA GLU A 327 52.72 44.93 140.38
C GLU A 327 51.22 44.85 140.05
N SER A 328 50.64 45.87 139.41
CA SER A 328 49.19 46.01 139.19
C SER A 328 48.74 45.83 137.73
N VAL A 329 49.46 45.03 136.94
CA VAL A 329 49.14 44.84 135.51
C VAL A 329 47.87 44.01 135.31
N LYS A 330 46.85 44.63 134.71
CA LYS A 330 45.59 43.98 134.35
C LYS A 330 45.78 43.13 133.09
N ILE A 331 45.93 41.81 133.28
CA ILE A 331 45.97 40.84 132.17
C ILE A 331 44.69 40.96 131.33
N PRO A 332 44.77 41.10 130.00
CA PRO A 332 43.59 41.13 129.15
C PRO A 332 42.89 39.77 129.13
N SER A 333 41.56 39.78 129.14
CA SER A 333 40.71 38.58 129.04
C SER A 333 40.26 38.34 127.60
N LEU A 334 40.51 37.14 127.06
CA LEU A 334 39.93 36.68 125.80
C LEU A 334 38.68 35.83 126.09
N ASP A 335 37.57 36.10 125.40
CA ASP A 335 36.43 35.17 125.39
C ASP A 335 36.75 34.00 124.45
N VAL A 336 37.31 32.95 125.05
CA VAL A 336 37.71 31.71 124.35
C VAL A 336 36.49 30.99 123.78
N ASP A 337 35.32 31.08 124.43
CA ASP A 337 34.10 30.42 123.95
C ASP A 337 33.49 31.17 122.76
N ALA A 338 33.55 32.51 122.72
CA ALA A 338 33.21 33.28 121.52
C ALA A 338 34.15 32.96 120.35
N LEU A 339 35.47 33.00 120.59
CA LEU A 339 36.48 32.61 119.58
C LEU A 339 36.23 31.19 119.05
N ARG A 340 35.98 30.24 119.95
CA ARG A 340 35.68 28.86 119.59
C ARG A 340 34.42 28.75 118.72
N ARG A 341 33.32 29.43 119.09
CA ARG A 341 32.08 29.45 118.31
C ARG A 341 32.26 30.07 116.91
N GLU A 342 33.08 31.12 116.79
CA GLU A 342 33.43 31.69 115.49
C GLU A 342 34.24 30.70 114.63
N MET A 343 35.21 29.99 115.21
CA MET A 343 35.98 28.97 114.50
C MET A 343 35.16 27.73 114.12
N GLU A 344 34.26 27.26 114.99
CA GLU A 344 33.35 26.14 114.71
C GLU A 344 32.34 26.50 113.60
N ALA A 345 31.84 27.74 113.56
CA ALA A 345 30.99 28.24 112.48
C ALA A 345 31.73 28.31 111.13
N ILE A 346 32.99 28.74 111.12
CA ILE A 346 33.85 28.74 109.92
C ILE A 346 34.12 27.30 109.45
N ALA A 347 34.35 26.36 110.38
CA ALA A 347 34.61 24.96 110.05
C ALA A 347 33.37 24.26 109.45
N ALA A 348 32.16 24.53 109.97
CA ALA A 348 30.90 24.01 109.42
C ALA A 348 30.66 24.45 107.97
N ASP A 349 31.09 25.67 107.62
CA ASP A 349 30.97 26.23 106.27
C ASP A 349 32.17 25.91 105.34
N LYS A 350 33.23 25.21 105.81
CA LYS A 350 34.45 24.91 105.00
C LYS A 350 34.13 24.30 103.64
N ASN A 351 33.09 23.46 103.55
CA ASN A 351 32.64 22.79 102.32
C ASN A 351 32.06 23.73 101.24
N LYS A 352 31.89 25.04 101.51
CA LYS A 352 31.37 26.05 100.57
C LYS A 352 32.48 26.81 99.82
N LEU A 353 33.75 26.56 100.15
CA LEU A 353 34.92 27.20 99.56
C LEU A 353 35.35 26.54 98.23
N SER A 354 35.98 27.31 97.34
CA SER A 354 36.78 26.74 96.25
C SER A 354 38.05 26.07 96.78
N MET A 355 38.75 25.30 95.95
CA MET A 355 40.02 24.66 96.35
C MET A 355 41.10 25.70 96.72
N GLU A 356 41.14 26.84 96.01
CA GLU A 356 42.02 27.96 96.35
C GLU A 356 41.59 28.64 97.66
N GLY A 357 40.29 28.80 97.89
CA GLY A 357 39.72 29.30 99.14
C GLY A 357 39.97 28.39 100.34
N LEU A 358 39.96 27.06 100.13
CA LEU A 358 40.30 26.05 101.14
C LEU A 358 41.77 26.18 101.58
N LEU A 359 42.70 26.28 100.62
CA LEU A 359 44.13 26.47 100.92
C LEU A 359 44.39 27.78 101.67
N LYS A 360 43.74 28.89 101.27
CA LYS A 360 43.82 30.18 101.98
C LYS A 360 43.20 30.13 103.37
N LEU A 361 42.11 29.39 103.55
CA LEU A 361 41.53 29.16 104.89
C LEU A 361 42.51 28.37 105.76
N GLU A 362 43.15 27.35 105.21
CA GLU A 362 44.11 26.48 105.91
C GLU A 362 45.37 27.22 106.34
N GLU A 363 45.93 28.06 105.46
CA GLU A 363 47.05 28.96 105.76
C GLU A 363 46.71 29.90 106.94
N LYS A 364 45.52 30.51 106.92
CA LYS A 364 45.03 31.39 108.00
C LYS A 364 44.68 30.62 109.28
N MET A 365 44.06 29.44 109.20
CA MET A 365 43.81 28.60 110.38
C MET A 365 45.13 28.17 111.04
N THR A 366 46.17 27.91 110.24
CA THR A 366 47.52 27.60 110.73
C THR A 366 48.13 28.81 111.44
N ARG A 367 47.95 30.03 110.92
CA ARG A 367 48.35 31.28 111.62
C ARG A 367 47.61 31.46 112.95
N VAL A 368 46.29 31.27 112.98
CA VAL A 368 45.46 31.32 114.20
C VAL A 368 45.94 30.29 115.22
N GLN A 369 46.17 29.05 114.80
CA GLN A 369 46.66 27.97 115.67
C GLN A 369 48.05 28.29 116.24
N ALA A 370 49.00 28.74 115.41
CA ALA A 370 50.33 29.18 115.85
C ALA A 370 50.25 30.34 116.87
N GLY A 371 49.34 31.29 116.65
CA GLY A 371 49.02 32.34 117.62
C GLY A 371 48.52 31.79 118.96
N THR A 372 47.59 30.83 118.95
CA THR A 372 47.09 30.20 120.19
C THR A 372 48.15 29.36 120.91
N LEU A 373 49.05 28.69 120.20
CA LEU A 373 50.17 27.94 120.82
C LEU A 373 51.20 28.90 121.44
N SER A 374 51.49 30.02 120.77
CA SER A 374 52.31 31.11 121.31
C SER A 374 51.70 31.69 122.59
N TRP A 375 50.39 31.99 122.57
CA TRP A 375 49.63 32.41 123.76
C TRP A 375 49.76 31.41 124.91
N GLN A 376 49.58 30.11 124.65
CA GLN A 376 49.59 29.08 125.68
C GLN A 376 50.97 29.01 126.36
N CYS A 377 52.04 29.03 125.57
CA CYS A 377 53.42 29.10 126.05
C CYS A 377 53.70 30.38 126.88
N LEU A 378 53.20 31.53 126.43
CA LEU A 378 53.33 32.81 127.15
C LEU A 378 52.58 32.81 128.49
N THR A 379 51.36 32.28 128.55
CA THR A 379 50.60 32.18 129.83
C THR A 379 51.24 31.21 130.82
N ASP A 380 51.81 30.11 130.35
CA ASP A 380 52.58 29.19 131.19
C ASP A 380 53.88 29.83 131.73
N LEU A 381 54.54 30.66 130.93
CA LEU A 381 55.73 31.42 131.36
C LEU A 381 55.38 32.43 132.47
N VAL A 382 54.23 33.12 132.34
CA VAL A 382 53.72 34.03 133.37
C VAL A 382 53.39 33.27 134.67
N LYS A 383 52.65 32.15 134.57
CA LYS A 383 52.34 31.30 135.74
C LYS A 383 53.60 30.82 136.46
N ARG A 384 54.62 30.36 135.74
CA ARG A 384 55.89 29.90 136.34
C ARG A 384 56.64 31.03 137.07
N LYS A 385 56.70 32.24 136.49
CA LYS A 385 57.31 33.39 137.17
C LYS A 385 56.52 33.84 138.40
N GLY A 386 55.19 33.81 138.35
CA GLY A 386 54.33 34.15 139.50
C GLY A 386 54.41 33.18 140.69
N MET A 387 54.98 31.99 140.52
CA MET A 387 55.09 30.97 141.57
C MET A 387 56.52 30.77 142.13
N SER A 388 57.52 31.51 141.65
CA SER A 388 58.93 31.34 142.07
C SER A 388 59.29 32.01 143.40
N SER A 389 58.30 32.54 144.14
CA SER A 389 58.48 33.32 145.38
C SER A 389 57.90 32.65 146.64
N ALA A 390 57.63 31.33 146.62
CA ALA A 390 57.06 30.61 147.77
C ALA A 390 57.77 29.27 148.08
N SER A 391 58.47 29.26 149.23
CA SER A 391 58.76 28.13 150.13
C SER A 391 59.36 26.81 149.59
N SER A 392 60.50 26.42 150.18
CA SER A 392 61.03 25.06 150.20
C SER A 392 60.50 24.24 151.39
N SER A 393 60.38 22.90 151.28
CA SER A 393 60.76 21.90 152.31
C SER A 393 60.19 20.48 152.08
N SER A 394 60.83 19.50 152.75
CA SER A 394 60.35 18.14 153.09
C SER A 394 60.38 17.01 152.05
N GLN A 395 60.21 15.77 152.53
CA GLN A 395 60.74 14.52 151.96
C GLN A 395 59.67 13.48 151.52
N ASN A 396 60.17 12.36 150.98
CA ASN A 396 59.59 11.01 150.93
C ASN A 396 58.55 10.71 149.85
N GLY A 397 59.08 10.29 148.69
CA GLY A 397 58.32 9.79 147.55
C GLY A 397 57.84 8.33 147.64
N LYS A 398 57.49 7.78 146.48
CA LYS A 398 57.40 6.33 146.20
C LYS A 398 57.39 6.06 144.68
N ASN A 399 57.66 4.81 144.30
CA ASN A 399 57.78 4.39 142.90
C ASN A 399 56.44 4.40 142.15
N SER A 400 56.40 5.01 140.97
CA SER A 400 56.03 4.38 139.68
C SER A 400 55.94 5.46 138.57
N GLY A 401 56.18 5.18 137.29
CA GLY A 401 56.59 3.91 136.70
C GLY A 401 55.72 3.45 135.53
N SER A 402 55.58 4.26 134.47
CA SER A 402 55.19 3.77 133.13
C SER A 402 55.49 4.79 132.03
N ARG A 403 55.92 4.28 130.87
CA ARG A 403 55.98 5.01 129.59
C ARG A 403 54.61 4.91 128.90
N CYS A 404 54.17 5.98 128.25
CA CYS A 404 53.23 5.90 127.14
C CYS A 404 53.68 6.93 126.09
N TRP A 405 54.45 6.53 125.08
CA TRP A 405 54.02 5.96 123.80
C TRP A 405 53.27 6.94 122.88
N PHE A 406 53.86 7.11 121.70
CA PHE A 406 53.26 7.40 120.39
C PHE A 406 51.73 7.60 120.34
N MET A 407 51.32 8.69 119.69
CA MET A 407 51.09 8.54 118.24
C MET A 407 51.31 9.82 117.45
N LEU A 408 52.13 9.72 116.41
CA LEU A 408 51.99 10.54 115.21
C LEU A 408 50.60 10.24 114.63
N ARG A 409 49.85 11.25 114.17
CA ARG A 409 48.62 11.03 113.40
C ARG A 409 48.60 11.91 112.16
N GLU A 410 49.42 11.52 111.19
CA GLU A 410 49.31 12.00 109.82
C GLU A 410 47.90 11.65 109.29
N ARG A 411 47.19 12.67 108.82
CA ARG A 411 46.04 12.60 107.88
C ARG A 411 45.57 14.03 107.58
N PHE A 412 46.20 14.67 106.60
CA PHE A 412 45.62 14.74 105.26
C PHE A 412 46.73 14.91 104.22
#